data_AF-A0A166IHV4-F1
#
_entry.id   AF-A0A166IHV4-F1
#
_cell.length_a   1.000
_cell.length_b   1.000
_cell.length_c   1.000
_cell.angle_alpha   90.00
_cell.angle_beta   90.00
_cell.angle_gamma   90.00
#
_symmetry.space_group_name_H-M   'P 1'
#
loop_
_entity.id
_entity.type
_entity.pdbx_description
1 polymer ?
#
loop_
_entity_poly.entity_id
_entity_poly.type
_entity_poly.pdbx_seq_one_letter_code
_entity_poly.pdbx_strand_id
1 'polypeptide(L)'
;MPVTLSGSCHCGAVKFTVDSSTPVPYQLCCCSICRKVGGYVGAVNLGAHSDTLKIQGKEHISVYKAIMNRGEKDEHEANSERNFCSKCSAMLWLYDSEWPELLHPFASAIDSPELEAPGEMVCLMTASKPSYFRLPEGKKVVVEEYPELSLADWHKKHGKYVK
;
A
#
# COMPACT_ATOMS: atom_id res chain seq x y z
N MET A 1 21.42 3.11 -4.97
CA MET A 1 21.08 2.42 -3.72
C MET A 1 19.61 2.68 -3.45
N PRO A 2 18.86 1.70 -2.93
CA PRO A 2 17.46 1.88 -2.54
C PRO A 2 17.29 3.11 -1.65
N VAL A 3 16.12 3.74 -1.74
CA VAL A 3 15.79 4.89 -0.90
C VAL A 3 15.28 4.39 0.44
N THR A 4 15.87 4.86 1.54
CA THR A 4 15.31 4.61 2.88
C THR A 4 14.09 5.51 3.09
N LEU A 5 12.93 4.87 3.24
CA LEU A 5 11.67 5.51 3.61
C LEU A 5 11.55 5.51 5.13
N SER A 6 11.30 6.67 5.73
CA SER A 6 10.89 6.79 7.13
C SER A 6 9.40 7.05 7.19
N GLY A 7 8.69 6.27 8.00
CA GLY A 7 7.25 6.42 8.18
C GLY A 7 6.84 6.35 9.65
N SER A 8 5.62 6.82 9.92
CA SER A 8 5.04 6.80 11.25
C SER A 8 3.52 6.68 11.22
N CYS A 9 2.96 6.30 12.37
CA CYS A 9 1.52 6.43 12.58
C CYS A 9 1.16 7.88 12.96
N HIS A 10 -0.11 8.25 12.83
CA HIS A 10 -0.57 9.60 13.12
C HIS A 10 -0.27 10.08 14.56
N CYS A 11 -0.40 9.21 15.56
CA CYS A 11 -0.11 9.59 16.95
C CYS A 11 1.38 9.52 17.32
N GLY A 12 2.26 9.11 16.41
CA GLY A 12 3.70 8.97 16.63
C GLY A 12 4.13 7.79 17.51
N ALA A 13 3.18 6.97 17.99
CA ALA A 13 3.45 5.80 18.82
C ALA A 13 4.18 4.68 18.07
N VAL A 14 4.06 4.62 16.74
CA VAL A 14 4.78 3.70 15.87
C VAL A 14 5.60 4.51 14.87
N LYS A 15 6.88 4.16 14.73
CA LYS A 15 7.78 4.69 13.71
C LYS A 15 8.52 3.55 13.05
N PHE A 16 8.79 3.66 11.76
CA PHE A 16 9.54 2.64 11.05
C PHE A 16 10.43 3.23 9.96
N THR A 17 11.44 2.47 9.57
CA THR A 17 12.23 2.72 8.36
C THR A 17 12.27 1.46 7.51
N VAL A 18 12.25 1.61 6.19
CA VAL A 18 12.38 0.49 5.24
C VAL A 18 12.98 0.99 3.93
N ASP A 19 13.78 0.16 3.27
CA ASP A 19 14.40 0.50 2.00
C ASP A 19 13.49 0.13 0.82
N SER A 20 13.41 1.03 -0.16
CA SER A 20 12.56 0.90 -1.33
C SER A 20 13.33 1.16 -2.62
N SER A 21 13.21 0.21 -3.55
CA SER A 21 13.62 0.40 -4.96
C SER A 21 12.49 1.00 -5.81
N THR A 22 11.32 1.20 -5.23
CA THR A 22 10.08 1.59 -5.93
C THR A 22 9.28 2.61 -5.10
N PRO A 23 9.85 3.81 -4.82
CA PRO A 23 9.26 4.75 -3.88
C PRO A 23 8.17 5.64 -4.49
N VAL A 24 7.85 5.50 -5.79
CA VAL A 24 6.86 6.38 -6.44
C VAL A 24 5.43 5.86 -6.19
N PRO A 25 4.54 6.66 -5.54
CA PRO A 25 3.19 6.25 -5.17
C PRO A 25 2.20 6.33 -6.34
N TYR A 26 2.38 5.51 -7.37
CA TYR A 26 1.58 5.59 -8.61
C TYR A 26 0.28 4.77 -8.60
N GLN A 27 0.16 3.77 -7.73
CA GLN A 27 -0.85 2.71 -7.87
C GLN A 27 -1.96 2.81 -6.81
N LEU A 28 -3.14 3.30 -7.20
CA LEU A 28 -4.33 3.45 -6.34
C LEU A 28 -5.26 2.24 -6.45
N CYS A 29 -5.36 1.43 -5.40
CA CYS A 29 -6.31 0.31 -5.33
C CYS A 29 -7.69 0.76 -4.83
N CYS A 30 -8.71 0.54 -5.65
CA CYS A 30 -10.11 0.94 -5.38
C CYS A 30 -10.96 -0.17 -4.74
N CYS A 31 -10.37 -1.32 -4.39
CA CYS A 31 -11.11 -2.46 -3.87
C CYS A 31 -11.80 -2.15 -2.53
N SER A 32 -12.81 -2.95 -2.18
CA SER A 32 -13.58 -2.76 -0.94
C SER A 32 -12.70 -2.75 0.32
N ILE A 33 -11.64 -3.56 0.34
CA ILE A 33 -10.70 -3.64 1.45
C ILE A 33 -9.90 -2.35 1.57
N CYS A 34 -9.18 -1.95 0.51
CA CYS A 34 -8.36 -0.74 0.48
C CYS A 34 -9.17 0.51 0.79
N ARG A 35 -10.44 0.58 0.38
CA ARG A 35 -11.32 1.70 0.74
C ARG A 35 -11.74 1.73 2.21
N LYS A 36 -11.93 0.56 2.83
CA LYS A 36 -12.34 0.47 4.23
C LYS A 36 -11.18 0.69 5.18
N VAL A 37 -9.97 0.26 4.82
CA VAL A 37 -8.79 0.37 5.68
C VAL A 37 -7.92 1.57 5.34
N GLY A 38 -7.76 1.91 4.06
CA GLY A 38 -6.81 2.93 3.60
C GLY A 38 -7.42 4.31 3.36
N GLY A 39 -8.73 4.42 3.14
CA GLY A 39 -9.42 5.70 3.01
C GLY A 39 -10.50 5.74 1.94
N TYR A 40 -11.24 6.85 1.88
CA TYR A 40 -12.47 7.02 1.07
C TYR A 40 -12.36 6.53 -0.39
N VAL A 41 -11.25 6.83 -1.07
CA VAL A 41 -11.03 6.47 -2.49
C VAL A 41 -10.26 5.17 -2.69
N GLY A 42 -9.63 4.63 -1.64
CA GLY A 42 -8.75 3.47 -1.73
C GLY A 42 -7.47 3.64 -0.92
N ALA A 43 -6.44 2.89 -1.31
CA ALA A 43 -5.10 2.96 -0.73
C ALA A 43 -4.05 2.97 -1.85
N VAL A 44 -2.94 3.67 -1.61
CA VAL A 44 -1.74 3.59 -2.44
C VAL A 44 -0.65 2.90 -1.64
N ASN A 45 -0.17 1.78 -2.16
CA ASN A 45 0.92 1.02 -1.56
C ASN A 45 2.20 1.22 -2.38
N LEU A 46 3.32 1.30 -1.67
CA LEU A 46 4.67 1.27 -2.24
C LEU A 46 5.19 -0.17 -2.27
N GLY A 47 6.33 -0.38 -2.93
CA GLY A 47 7.12 -1.60 -2.76
C GLY A 47 8.35 -1.32 -1.91
N ALA A 48 8.71 -2.23 -1.01
CA ALA A 48 9.88 -2.14 -0.16
C ALA A 48 10.42 -3.54 0.17
N HIS A 49 11.67 -3.59 0.64
CA HIS A 49 12.36 -4.83 0.99
C HIS A 49 12.08 -5.16 2.46
N SER A 50 11.40 -6.28 2.72
CA SER A 50 10.90 -6.63 4.05
C SER A 50 12.01 -6.82 5.09
N ASP A 51 13.17 -7.33 4.66
CA ASP A 51 14.35 -7.60 5.49
C ASP A 51 15.02 -6.33 6.03
N THR A 52 14.75 -5.17 5.42
CA THR A 52 15.27 -3.87 5.85
C THR A 52 14.38 -3.16 6.87
N LEU A 53 13.21 -3.71 7.20
CA LEU A 53 12.23 -3.08 8.08
C LEU A 53 12.74 -2.97 9.52
N LYS A 54 12.83 -1.73 10.02
CA LYS A 54 13.15 -1.42 11.42
C LYS A 54 11.97 -0.68 12.04
N ILE A 55 11.56 -1.06 13.25
CA ILE A 55 10.33 -0.55 13.88
C ILE A 55 10.61 -0.14 15.33
N GLN A 56 10.03 1.00 15.73
CA GLN A 56 9.86 1.43 17.11
C GLN A 56 8.36 1.41 17.47
N GLY A 57 8.01 1.00 18.69
CA GLY A 57 6.62 0.91 19.15
C GLY A 57 5.87 -0.32 18.65
N LYS A 58 6.56 -1.48 18.52
CA LYS A 58 5.97 -2.74 18.01
C LYS A 58 4.74 -3.19 18.82
N GLU A 59 4.73 -2.91 20.11
CA GLU A 59 3.63 -3.17 21.05
C GLU A 59 2.34 -2.38 20.73
N HIS A 60 2.43 -1.38 19.86
CA HIS A 60 1.28 -0.60 19.38
C HIS A 60 0.84 -0.98 17.98
N ILE A 61 1.36 -2.08 17.42
CA ILE A 61 0.94 -2.62 16.13
C ILE A 61 -0.10 -3.71 16.35
N SER A 62 -1.17 -3.65 15.57
CA SER A 62 -2.13 -4.74 15.40
C SER A 62 -2.18 -5.16 13.94
N VAL A 63 -2.57 -6.42 13.72
CA VAL A 63 -2.63 -7.04 12.39
C VAL A 63 -4.07 -7.38 12.07
N TYR A 64 -4.50 -7.04 10.86
CA TYR A 64 -5.79 -7.41 10.31
C TYR A 64 -5.62 -8.21 9.02
N LYS A 65 -6.22 -9.41 8.96
CA LYS A 65 -6.39 -10.18 7.73
C LYS A 65 -7.78 -9.92 7.18
N ALA A 66 -7.87 -9.54 5.90
CA ALA A 66 -9.14 -9.23 5.29
C ALA A 66 -9.98 -10.50 5.13
N ILE A 67 -11.30 -10.37 5.27
CA ILE A 67 -12.24 -11.46 5.02
C ILE A 67 -12.62 -11.46 3.54
N MET A 68 -12.26 -12.53 2.84
CA MET A 68 -12.58 -12.79 1.44
C MET A 68 -13.94 -13.48 1.35
N ASN A 69 -14.70 -13.19 0.30
CA ASN A 69 -16.03 -13.79 0.02
C ASN A 69 -16.98 -13.73 1.23
N ARG A 70 -16.96 -12.59 1.94
CA ARG A 70 -17.70 -12.41 3.19
C ARG A 70 -19.21 -12.62 3.01
N GLY A 71 -19.78 -13.57 3.74
CA GLY A 71 -21.19 -13.97 3.67
C GLY A 71 -21.49 -15.11 2.68
N GLU A 72 -20.49 -15.58 1.93
CA GLU A 72 -20.62 -16.69 0.99
C GLU A 72 -20.10 -18.01 1.60
N LYS A 73 -20.33 -19.14 0.92
CA LYS A 73 -19.95 -20.47 1.42
C LYS A 73 -18.43 -20.68 1.53
N ASP A 74 -17.65 -19.94 0.77
CA ASP A 74 -16.19 -20.00 0.67
C ASP A 74 -15.51 -18.79 1.36
N GLU A 75 -16.17 -18.21 2.37
CA GLU A 75 -15.60 -17.18 3.23
C GLU A 75 -14.30 -17.66 3.88
N HIS A 76 -13.23 -16.86 3.79
CA HIS A 76 -11.93 -17.17 4.39
C HIS A 76 -11.12 -15.90 4.69
N GLU A 77 -10.11 -16.02 5.55
CA GLU A 77 -9.13 -14.94 5.75
C GLU A 77 -8.11 -14.91 4.60
N ALA A 78 -7.77 -13.71 4.14
CA ALA A 78 -6.68 -13.50 3.20
C ALA A 78 -5.32 -13.78 3.87
N ASN A 79 -4.34 -14.23 3.08
CA ASN A 79 -2.96 -14.38 3.53
C ASN A 79 -2.34 -13.03 3.91
N SER A 80 -2.65 -11.98 3.13
CA SER A 80 -2.17 -10.61 3.35
C SER A 80 -2.53 -10.02 4.73
N GLU A 81 -1.49 -9.59 5.43
CA GLU A 81 -1.49 -8.98 6.76
C GLU A 81 -1.39 -7.46 6.67
N ARG A 82 -2.43 -6.78 7.13
CA ARG A 82 -2.47 -5.31 7.21
C ARG A 82 -2.07 -4.87 8.60
N ASN A 83 -0.90 -4.25 8.70
CA ASN A 83 -0.31 -3.78 9.95
C ASN A 83 -0.73 -2.33 10.19
N PHE A 84 -1.28 -2.04 11.36
CA PHE A 84 -1.81 -0.73 11.70
C PHE A 84 -1.56 -0.37 13.16
N CYS A 85 -1.55 0.93 13.47
CA CYS A 85 -1.41 1.38 14.84
C CYS A 85 -2.71 1.18 15.62
N SER A 86 -2.66 0.43 16.72
CA SER A 86 -3.81 0.16 17.59
C SER A 86 -4.29 1.38 18.39
N LYS A 87 -3.51 2.47 18.42
CA LYS A 87 -3.83 3.72 19.15
C LYS A 87 -4.56 4.75 18.30
N CYS A 88 -4.23 4.85 17.01
CA CYS A 88 -4.79 5.86 16.11
C CYS A 88 -5.36 5.31 14.81
N SER A 89 -5.35 3.99 14.62
CA SER A 89 -5.86 3.29 13.44
C SER A 89 -5.15 3.62 12.12
N ALA A 90 -4.00 4.29 12.16
CA ALA A 90 -3.22 4.56 10.96
C ALA A 90 -2.69 3.25 10.37
N MET A 91 -3.01 3.01 9.10
CA MET A 91 -2.45 1.91 8.31
C MET A 91 -0.97 2.18 8.02
N LEU A 92 -0.11 1.17 8.22
CA LEU A 92 1.34 1.32 8.10
C LEU A 92 1.87 0.60 6.88
N TRP A 93 1.69 -0.72 6.81
CA TRP A 93 2.09 -1.53 5.67
C TRP A 93 1.22 -2.77 5.52
N LEU A 94 1.27 -3.36 4.33
CA LEU A 94 0.80 -4.71 4.05
C LEU A 94 2.01 -5.64 3.90
N TYR A 95 1.87 -6.86 4.41
CA TYR A 95 2.82 -7.96 4.26
C TYR A 95 2.04 -9.19 3.77
N ASP A 96 2.64 -10.05 2.96
CA ASP A 96 2.02 -11.31 2.57
C ASP A 96 3.08 -12.41 2.63
N SER A 97 2.77 -13.52 3.30
CA SER A 97 3.68 -14.64 3.46
C SER A 97 3.99 -15.36 2.15
N GLU A 98 3.17 -15.18 1.10
CA GLU A 98 3.44 -15.73 -0.23
C GLU A 98 4.62 -15.02 -0.93
N TRP A 99 4.91 -13.76 -0.56
CA TRP A 99 6.04 -12.96 -1.05
C TRP A 99 6.83 -12.37 0.14
N PRO A 100 7.51 -13.23 0.91
CA PRO A 100 8.09 -12.84 2.20
C PRO A 100 9.19 -11.78 2.07
N GLU A 101 9.80 -11.61 0.90
CA GLU A 101 10.79 -10.58 0.59
C GLU A 101 10.18 -9.18 0.38
N LEU A 102 8.87 -9.10 0.15
CA LEU A 102 8.18 -7.86 -0.15
C LEU A 102 7.45 -7.29 1.07
N LEU A 103 7.53 -5.97 1.18
CA LEU A 103 6.69 -5.19 2.08
C LEU A 103 5.99 -4.10 1.27
N HIS A 104 4.76 -3.78 1.66
CA HIS A 104 3.93 -2.81 0.98
C HIS A 104 3.51 -1.65 1.90
N PRO A 105 4.40 -0.70 2.21
CA PRO A 105 4.06 0.48 2.99
C PRO A 105 2.90 1.26 2.36
N PHE A 106 1.98 1.76 3.18
CA PHE A 106 0.99 2.73 2.72
C PHE A 106 1.73 4.05 2.46
N ALA A 107 1.53 4.65 1.28
CA ALA A 107 2.17 5.92 0.96
C ALA A 107 1.81 7.03 1.98
N SER A 108 0.59 6.97 2.54
CA SER A 108 0.12 7.88 3.58
C SER A 108 0.81 7.73 4.94
N ALA A 109 1.61 6.69 5.13
CA ALA A 109 2.39 6.48 6.35
C ALA A 109 3.85 6.95 6.23
N ILE A 110 4.27 7.41 5.04
CA ILE A 110 5.65 7.84 4.79
C ILE A 110 5.80 9.32 5.09
N ASP A 111 6.74 9.66 5.96
CA ASP A 111 7.06 11.03 6.36
C ASP A 111 8.26 11.60 5.60
N SER A 112 9.21 10.74 5.20
CA SER A 112 10.37 11.16 4.43
C SER A 112 11.04 10.03 3.64
N PRO A 113 11.76 10.34 2.55
CA PRO A 113 11.76 11.65 1.88
C PRO A 113 10.38 11.98 1.31
N GLU A 114 10.18 13.25 0.92
CA GLU A 114 8.98 13.64 0.16
C GLU A 114 8.85 12.73 -1.07
N LEU A 115 7.71 12.05 -1.19
CA LEU A 115 7.48 11.11 -2.27
C LEU A 115 7.29 11.86 -3.59
N GLU A 116 7.99 11.43 -4.63
CA GLU A 116 7.82 12.03 -5.96
C GLU A 116 6.38 11.80 -6.47
N ALA A 117 5.67 12.87 -6.81
CA ALA A 117 4.35 12.75 -7.42
C ALA A 117 4.43 11.98 -8.75
N PRO A 118 3.58 10.96 -8.97
CA PRO A 118 3.62 10.19 -10.21
C PRO A 118 3.11 11.02 -11.38
N GLY A 119 3.82 10.97 -12.52
CA GLY A 119 3.36 11.61 -13.77
C GLY A 119 2.15 10.92 -14.40
N GLU A 120 1.84 9.69 -13.99
CA GLU A 120 0.66 8.92 -14.39
C GLU A 120 0.25 7.99 -13.25
N MET A 121 -1.03 8.02 -12.87
CA MET A 121 -1.59 7.09 -11.89
C MET A 121 -2.07 5.79 -12.56
N VAL A 122 -2.01 4.68 -11.83
CA VAL A 122 -2.71 3.45 -12.17
C VAL A 122 -3.80 3.21 -11.13
N CYS A 123 -5.06 3.33 -11.56
CA CYS A 123 -6.22 3.06 -10.72
C CYS A 123 -6.69 1.62 -11.00
N LEU A 124 -6.52 0.73 -10.03
CA LEU A 124 -6.85 -0.68 -10.16
C LEU A 124 -8.05 -1.09 -9.30
N MET A 125 -8.58 -2.29 -9.55
CA MET A 125 -9.77 -2.85 -8.91
C MET A 125 -11.00 -1.94 -9.08
N THR A 126 -11.14 -1.26 -10.23
CA THR A 126 -12.23 -0.31 -10.43
C THR A 126 -13.59 -0.96 -10.65
N ALA A 127 -13.67 -2.27 -10.93
CA ALA A 127 -14.93 -2.99 -10.88
C ALA A 127 -15.58 -2.94 -9.48
N SER A 128 -14.76 -2.84 -8.43
CA SER A 128 -15.20 -2.68 -7.03
C SER A 128 -15.42 -1.21 -6.62
N LYS A 129 -15.25 -0.27 -7.54
CA LYS A 129 -15.37 1.17 -7.29
C LYS A 129 -16.85 1.58 -7.27
N PRO A 130 -17.44 1.97 -6.12
CA PRO A 130 -18.78 2.55 -6.10
C PRO A 130 -18.86 3.83 -6.94
N SER A 131 -20.06 4.12 -7.46
CA SER A 131 -20.32 5.25 -8.33
C SER A 131 -20.12 6.62 -7.68
N TYR A 132 -20.25 6.71 -6.34
CA TYR A 132 -20.27 7.99 -5.63
C TYR A 132 -18.91 8.71 -5.52
N PHE A 133 -17.78 8.02 -5.61
CA PHE A 133 -16.46 8.67 -5.52
C PHE A 133 -15.73 8.74 -6.86
N ARG A 134 -14.93 9.80 -6.99
CA ARG A 134 -14.20 10.17 -8.19
C ARG A 134 -12.76 9.66 -8.12
N LEU A 135 -12.25 9.21 -9.27
CA LEU A 135 -10.83 8.89 -9.42
C LEU A 135 -9.98 10.18 -9.40
N PRO A 136 -8.68 10.10 -9.07
CA PRO A 136 -7.77 11.23 -9.10
C PRO A 136 -7.79 11.96 -10.47
N GLU A 137 -7.62 13.27 -10.42
CA GLU A 137 -7.44 14.09 -11.62
C GLU A 137 -6.09 13.80 -12.30
N GLY A 138 -5.91 14.32 -13.51
CA GLY A 138 -4.68 14.11 -14.29
C GLY A 138 -4.63 12.79 -15.07
N LYS A 139 -3.43 12.51 -15.62
CA LYS A 139 -3.14 11.36 -16.47
C LYS A 139 -3.23 10.08 -15.65
N LYS A 140 -4.02 9.11 -16.13
CA LYS A 140 -4.23 7.84 -15.45
C LYS A 140 -4.59 6.71 -16.39
N VAL A 141 -4.18 5.51 -16.01
CA VAL A 141 -4.69 4.24 -16.54
C VAL A 141 -5.71 3.71 -15.54
N VAL A 142 -6.84 3.21 -16.05
CA VAL A 142 -7.93 2.66 -15.25
C VAL A 142 -8.14 1.21 -15.65
N VAL A 143 -8.06 0.30 -14.68
CA VAL A 143 -8.24 -1.14 -14.91
C VAL A 143 -9.24 -1.72 -13.91
N GLU A 144 -10.11 -2.59 -14.41
CA GLU A 144 -11.19 -3.18 -13.63
C GLU A 144 -10.69 -4.10 -12.51
N GLU A 145 -9.58 -4.80 -12.76
CA GLU A 145 -8.90 -5.70 -11.81
C GLU A 145 -7.45 -5.27 -11.62
N TYR A 146 -6.46 -6.09 -11.99
CA TYR A 146 -5.04 -5.80 -11.84
C TYR A 146 -4.39 -5.32 -13.14
N PRO A 147 -3.36 -4.45 -13.08
CA PRO A 147 -2.60 -4.07 -14.25
C PRO A 147 -1.70 -5.21 -14.73
N GLU A 148 -1.29 -5.18 -16.01
CA GLU A 148 -0.37 -6.16 -16.58
C GLU A 148 1.04 -6.10 -15.97
N LEU A 149 1.48 -4.92 -15.55
CA LEU A 149 2.82 -4.71 -14.99
C LEU A 149 2.80 -4.88 -13.47
N SER A 150 3.80 -5.60 -12.97
CA SER A 150 4.12 -5.58 -11.55
C SER A 150 4.53 -4.18 -11.08
N LEU A 151 4.49 -3.95 -9.77
CA LEU A 151 4.93 -2.69 -9.17
C LEU A 151 6.38 -2.37 -9.57
N ALA A 152 7.27 -3.37 -9.53
CA ALA A 152 8.66 -3.21 -9.93
C ALA A 152 8.83 -2.93 -11.43
N ASP A 153 8.08 -3.63 -12.29
CA ASP A 153 8.23 -3.48 -13.74
C ASP A 153 7.62 -2.18 -14.26
N TRP A 154 6.57 -1.67 -13.62
CA TRP A 154 6.10 -0.31 -13.87
C TRP A 154 7.19 0.71 -13.56
N HIS A 155 7.85 0.59 -12.40
CA HIS A 155 8.94 1.50 -12.03
C HIS A 155 10.12 1.41 -13.01
N LYS A 156 10.50 0.20 -13.44
CA LYS A 156 11.58 0.02 -14.44
C LYS A 156 11.21 0.66 -15.78
N LYS A 157 9.99 0.40 -16.28
CA LYS A 157 9.50 0.95 -17.56
C LYS A 157 9.48 2.48 -17.57
N HIS A 158 9.21 3.10 -16.43
CA HIS A 158 9.12 4.56 -16.31
C HIS A 158 10.42 5.22 -15.83
N GLY A 159 11.53 4.46 -15.70
CA GLY A 159 12.80 5.00 -15.21
C GLY A 159 12.75 5.48 -13.75
N LYS A 160 11.80 4.95 -12.96
CA LYS A 160 11.57 5.27 -11.54
C LYS A 160 12.10 4.22 -10.58
N TYR A 161 12.63 3.12 -11.11
CA TYR A 161 13.24 2.08 -10.29
C TYR A 161 14.61 2.55 -9.77
N VAL A 162 14.80 2.44 -8.46
CA VAL A 162 16.05 2.79 -7.79
C VAL A 162 16.82 1.50 -7.48
N LYS A 163 17.98 1.34 -8.10
CA LYS A 163 18.88 0.21 -7.85
C LYS A 163 19.44 0.24 -6.44
#